data_AF-A0A7W0S1D1-F1
#
_entry.id   AF-A0A7W0S1D1-F1
#
_cell.length_a   1.000
_cell.length_b   1.000
_cell.length_c   1.000
_cell.angle_alpha   90.00
_cell.angle_beta   90.00
_cell.angle_gamma   90.00
#
_symmetry.space_group_name_H-M   'P 1'
#
loop_
_entity.id
_entity.type
_entity.pdbx_description
1 polymer ?
#
loop_
_entity_poly.entity_id
_entity_poly.type
_entity_poly.pdbx_seq_one_letter_code
_entity_poly.pdbx_strand_id
1 'polypeptide(L)'
;MPSRRLALLTGGLLLVLAAPAQAAPANVKLRAEGTSTTLVPRTVLRTDTRTVNKDGQAGHDCTGTSAAGALEIATAGDWGGQWFDGLGYSVERIKGESHAFPEPDFFELRVNNRAQSVGVCGVELQEGDDVLLFVARCEVGPAPDFACQNPPVLPLGLSVPATVRPGVPFNVTVVEYAGDGTPSPVAGATVAGGDAAASTNSSGVA
;
A
#
# COMPACT_ATOMS: atom_id res chain seq x y z
N MET A 1 -57.68 -12.87 -50.32
CA MET A 1 -56.53 -13.32 -49.49
C MET A 1 -55.72 -12.10 -49.07
N PRO A 2 -55.74 -11.67 -47.80
CA PRO A 2 -54.88 -10.59 -47.33
C PRO A 2 -53.56 -11.16 -46.78
N SER A 3 -52.44 -10.66 -47.28
CA SER A 3 -51.09 -11.01 -46.82
C SER A 3 -50.73 -10.24 -45.55
N ARG A 4 -50.51 -10.97 -44.45
CA ARG A 4 -49.98 -10.47 -43.17
C ARG A 4 -48.55 -9.94 -43.37
N ARG A 5 -48.27 -8.70 -42.93
CA ARG A 5 -46.90 -8.19 -42.79
C ARG A 5 -46.42 -8.46 -41.36
N LEU A 6 -45.40 -9.30 -41.24
CA LEU A 6 -44.65 -9.55 -40.01
C LEU A 6 -43.78 -8.33 -39.69
N ALA A 7 -43.91 -7.81 -38.47
CA ALA A 7 -42.97 -6.85 -37.91
C ALA A 7 -41.82 -7.62 -37.24
N LEU A 8 -40.58 -7.43 -37.70
CA LEU A 8 -39.38 -7.78 -36.95
C LEU A 8 -38.82 -6.50 -36.31
N LEU A 9 -38.88 -6.43 -34.98
CA LEU A 9 -38.16 -5.45 -34.17
C LEU A 9 -36.84 -6.10 -33.72
N THR A 10 -35.74 -5.77 -34.39
CA THR A 10 -34.38 -6.08 -33.95
C THR A 10 -33.92 -5.03 -32.94
N GLY A 11 -33.98 -5.36 -31.65
CA GLY A 11 -33.35 -4.58 -30.58
C GLY A 11 -31.85 -4.92 -30.48
N GLY A 12 -30.99 -3.98 -30.89
CA GLY A 12 -29.54 -4.10 -30.73
C GLY A 12 -29.12 -3.77 -29.30
N LEU A 13 -28.53 -4.75 -28.61
CA LEU A 13 -27.94 -4.58 -27.28
C LEU A 13 -26.53 -3.96 -27.45
N LEU A 14 -26.39 -2.67 -27.16
CA LEU A 14 -25.09 -1.98 -27.11
C LEU A 14 -24.34 -2.41 -25.84
N LEU A 15 -23.39 -3.32 -25.98
CA LEU A 15 -22.38 -3.63 -24.96
C LEU A 15 -21.37 -2.47 -24.90
N VAL A 16 -21.56 -1.55 -23.97
CA VAL A 16 -20.55 -0.56 -23.61
C VAL A 16 -19.42 -1.29 -22.89
N LEU A 17 -18.30 -1.49 -23.57
CA LEU A 17 -17.04 -1.90 -22.94
C LEU A 17 -16.59 -0.76 -22.03
N ALA A 18 -16.77 -0.92 -20.72
CA ALA A 18 -16.18 -0.01 -19.74
C ALA A 18 -14.66 -0.16 -19.84
N ALA A 19 -13.99 0.80 -20.48
CA ALA A 19 -12.55 0.93 -20.38
C ALA A 19 -12.18 1.11 -18.90
N PRO A 20 -11.09 0.50 -18.40
CA PRO A 20 -10.63 0.75 -17.05
C PRO A 20 -10.36 2.26 -16.92
N ALA A 21 -11.14 2.93 -16.06
CA ALA A 21 -10.96 4.34 -15.80
C ALA A 21 -9.59 4.50 -15.13
N GLN A 22 -8.64 5.14 -15.82
CA GLN A 22 -7.42 5.59 -15.16
C GLN A 22 -7.80 6.51 -14.01
N ALA A 23 -7.23 6.26 -12.83
CA ALA A 23 -7.47 7.13 -11.69
C ALA A 23 -6.99 8.54 -12.02
N ALA A 24 -7.71 9.54 -11.51
CA ALA A 24 -7.23 10.93 -11.60
C ALA A 24 -6.12 11.17 -10.57
N PRO A 25 -5.23 12.14 -10.80
CA PRO A 25 -4.31 12.65 -9.78
C PRO A 25 -5.00 12.93 -8.44
N ALA A 26 -4.49 12.33 -7.36
CA ALA A 26 -5.11 12.30 -6.04
C ALA A 26 -4.13 12.73 -4.94
N ASN A 27 -4.63 13.37 -3.89
CA ASN A 27 -3.84 13.62 -2.68
C ASN A 27 -3.82 12.38 -1.81
N VAL A 28 -2.63 11.91 -1.47
CA VAL A 28 -2.40 10.68 -0.72
C VAL A 28 -1.34 10.90 0.36
N LYS A 29 -1.23 9.94 1.27
CA LYS A 29 -0.12 9.85 2.21
C LYS A 29 0.72 8.65 1.85
N LEU A 30 2.05 8.80 1.89
CA LEU A 30 2.97 7.67 1.74
C LEU A 30 3.97 7.64 2.89
N ARG A 31 4.23 6.46 3.42
CA ARG A 31 5.29 6.17 4.39
C ARG A 31 6.05 4.93 3.93
N ALA A 32 7.37 4.92 4.15
CA ALA A 32 8.18 3.72 3.95
C ALA A 32 9.02 3.43 5.20
N GLU A 33 8.89 2.22 5.74
CA GLU A 33 9.65 1.72 6.88
C GLU A 33 10.69 0.69 6.43
N GLY A 34 11.92 0.89 6.86
CA GLY A 34 12.99 -0.10 6.76
C GLY A 34 13.00 -1.02 7.99
N THR A 35 13.99 -1.91 8.07
CA THR A 35 14.12 -2.84 9.19
C THR A 35 14.33 -2.14 10.53
N SER A 36 15.10 -1.05 10.56
CA SER A 36 15.48 -0.35 11.81
C SER A 36 15.18 1.14 11.82
N THR A 37 14.70 1.70 10.71
CA THR A 37 14.48 3.14 10.60
C THR A 37 13.37 3.45 9.59
N THR A 38 12.76 4.61 9.75
CA THR A 38 11.84 5.16 8.75
C THR A 38 12.64 5.67 7.56
N LEU A 39 12.48 5.05 6.38
CA LEU A 39 13.16 5.42 5.14
C LEU A 39 12.52 6.64 4.49
N VAL A 40 11.18 6.71 4.54
CA VAL A 40 10.38 7.84 4.06
C VAL A 40 9.37 8.19 5.14
N PRO A 41 9.52 9.35 5.83
CA PRO A 41 8.53 9.83 6.77
C PRO A 41 7.17 9.98 6.09
N ARG A 42 6.09 9.85 6.87
CA ARG A 42 4.73 9.99 6.33
C ARG A 42 4.57 11.35 5.63
N THR A 43 4.50 11.31 4.32
CA THR A 43 4.51 12.49 3.44
C THR A 43 3.15 12.62 2.77
N VAL A 44 2.56 13.80 2.86
CA VAL A 44 1.37 14.15 2.07
C VAL A 44 1.85 14.63 0.71
N LEU A 45 1.37 14.00 -0.36
CA LEU A 45 1.73 14.33 -1.73
C LEU A 45 0.52 14.22 -2.65
N ARG A 46 0.65 14.77 -3.84
CA ARG A 46 -0.33 14.60 -4.92
C ARG A 46 0.31 13.77 -6.03
N THR A 47 -0.34 12.66 -6.41
CA THR A 47 0.07 11.89 -7.59
C THR A 47 -0.12 12.72 -8.85
N ASP A 48 0.51 12.32 -9.95
CA ASP A 48 0.35 12.99 -11.25
C ASP A 48 0.30 11.96 -12.38
N THR A 49 0.38 12.40 -13.64
CA THR A 49 0.26 11.50 -14.80
C THR A 49 1.61 11.11 -15.41
N ARG A 50 2.74 11.50 -14.81
CA ARG A 50 4.07 11.12 -15.29
C ARG A 50 4.29 9.64 -15.03
N THR A 51 4.63 8.89 -16.06
CA THR A 51 4.91 7.46 -15.91
C THR A 51 6.19 7.24 -15.11
N VAL A 52 6.23 6.12 -14.41
CA VAL A 52 7.42 5.65 -13.70
C VAL A 52 8.02 4.49 -14.45
N ASN A 53 9.29 4.63 -14.82
CA ASN A 53 10.08 3.63 -15.52
C ASN A 53 11.48 3.60 -14.89
N LYS A 54 11.83 2.49 -14.22
CA LYS A 54 13.05 2.39 -13.41
C LYS A 54 14.22 1.77 -14.17
N ASP A 55 13.98 1.06 -15.26
CA ASP A 55 15.01 0.39 -16.06
C ASP A 55 15.20 0.99 -17.47
N GLY A 56 14.37 1.97 -17.85
CA GLY A 56 14.41 2.63 -19.16
C GLY A 56 13.87 1.78 -20.31
N GLN A 57 13.29 0.61 -20.04
CA GLN A 57 12.80 -0.29 -21.08
C GLN A 57 11.38 0.08 -21.50
N ALA A 58 11.12 0.09 -22.81
CA ALA A 58 9.82 0.44 -23.35
C ALA A 58 8.75 -0.59 -22.91
N GLY A 59 7.63 -0.12 -22.36
CA GLY A 59 6.55 -0.97 -21.87
C GLY A 59 6.69 -1.37 -20.40
N HIS A 60 7.82 -1.05 -19.75
CA HIS A 60 8.01 -1.24 -18.31
C HIS A 60 7.58 0.01 -17.54
N ASP A 61 6.39 0.50 -17.87
CA ASP A 61 5.84 1.76 -17.38
C ASP A 61 4.74 1.51 -16.34
N CYS A 62 4.85 2.20 -15.22
CA CYS A 62 3.78 2.30 -14.23
C CYS A 62 3.13 3.68 -14.36
N THR A 63 1.82 3.77 -14.15
CA THR A 63 1.13 5.05 -14.19
C THR A 63 1.61 5.95 -13.05
N GLY A 64 1.61 7.27 -13.24
CA GLY A 64 1.93 8.23 -12.17
C GLY A 64 0.89 8.29 -11.05
N THR A 65 -0.32 7.77 -11.30
CA THR A 65 -1.43 7.69 -10.35
C THR A 65 -1.41 6.42 -9.50
N SER A 66 -0.51 5.49 -9.82
CA SER A 66 -0.30 4.27 -9.03
C SER A 66 0.49 4.49 -7.73
N ALA A 67 0.57 3.45 -6.91
CA ALA A 67 1.47 3.40 -5.76
C ALA A 67 2.95 3.59 -6.16
N ALA A 68 3.35 3.14 -7.36
CA ALA A 68 4.70 3.41 -7.89
C ALA A 68 4.91 4.91 -8.16
N GLY A 69 3.90 5.60 -8.68
CA GLY A 69 3.91 7.06 -8.88
C GLY A 69 4.03 7.84 -7.57
N ALA A 70 3.28 7.44 -6.54
CA ALA A 70 3.41 8.03 -5.21
C ALA A 70 4.81 7.76 -4.61
N LEU A 71 5.33 6.55 -4.74
CA LEU A 71 6.67 6.19 -4.25
C LEU A 71 7.78 6.98 -4.97
N GLU A 72 7.67 7.14 -6.29
CA GLU A 72 8.58 7.96 -7.09
C GLU A 72 8.64 9.40 -6.58
N ILE A 73 7.47 10.02 -6.32
CA ILE A 73 7.40 11.39 -5.80
C ILE A 73 7.98 11.46 -4.38
N ALA A 74 7.55 10.57 -3.48
CA ALA A 74 7.94 10.60 -2.08
C ALA A 74 9.46 10.35 -1.86
N THR A 75 10.08 9.58 -2.76
CA THR A 75 11.51 9.29 -2.72
C THR A 75 12.33 10.20 -3.61
N ALA A 76 11.71 11.11 -4.37
CA ALA A 76 12.37 11.85 -5.45
C ALA A 76 13.13 10.92 -6.42
N GLY A 77 12.52 9.78 -6.74
CA GLY A 77 13.05 8.74 -7.63
C GLY A 77 14.06 7.78 -7.00
N ASP A 78 14.40 7.97 -5.73
CA ASP A 78 15.36 7.16 -5.00
C ASP A 78 14.75 5.85 -4.45
N TRP A 79 14.30 5.02 -5.38
CA TRP A 79 13.86 3.64 -5.19
C TRP A 79 14.15 2.84 -6.46
N GLY A 80 14.00 1.52 -6.41
CA GLY A 80 14.09 0.68 -7.60
C GLY A 80 13.77 -0.77 -7.33
N GLY A 81 13.88 -1.57 -8.37
CA GLY A 81 13.85 -3.02 -8.31
C GLY A 81 13.51 -3.61 -9.68
N GLN A 82 13.42 -4.94 -9.71
CA GLN A 82 13.26 -5.70 -10.94
C GLN A 82 11.83 -5.64 -11.52
N TRP A 83 11.73 -5.52 -12.84
CA TRP A 83 10.46 -5.69 -13.56
C TRP A 83 10.08 -7.17 -13.73
N PHE A 84 8.81 -7.48 -13.53
CA PHE A 84 8.22 -8.79 -13.80
C PHE A 84 7.02 -8.65 -14.72
N ASP A 85 7.06 -9.35 -15.86
CA ASP A 85 5.97 -9.31 -16.83
C ASP A 85 4.64 -9.73 -16.21
N GLY A 86 3.63 -8.87 -16.36
CA GLY A 86 2.29 -9.07 -15.78
C GLY A 86 2.15 -8.68 -14.30
N LEU A 87 3.24 -8.38 -13.59
CA LEU A 87 3.24 -7.99 -12.17
C LEU A 87 3.77 -6.56 -11.93
N GLY A 88 4.55 -6.01 -12.87
CA GLY A 88 5.20 -4.70 -12.77
C GLY A 88 6.51 -4.75 -11.99
N TYR A 89 6.95 -3.62 -11.44
CA TYR A 89 8.15 -3.59 -10.60
C TYR A 89 7.93 -4.26 -9.25
N SER A 90 8.81 -5.20 -8.93
CA SER A 90 9.14 -5.56 -7.55
C SER A 90 9.92 -4.41 -6.93
N VAL A 91 9.49 -3.91 -5.77
CA VAL A 91 10.24 -2.87 -5.04
C VAL A 91 11.31 -3.57 -4.24
N GLU A 92 12.57 -3.41 -4.64
CA GLU A 92 13.72 -4.09 -4.03
C GLU A 92 14.65 -3.12 -3.32
N ARG A 93 14.49 -1.82 -3.55
CA ARG A 93 15.28 -0.78 -2.90
C ARG A 93 14.43 0.45 -2.66
N ILE A 94 14.51 1.00 -1.47
CA ILE A 94 13.96 2.31 -1.11
C ILE A 94 15.07 3.05 -0.37
N LYS A 95 15.49 4.21 -0.89
CA LYS A 95 16.62 4.96 -0.35
C LYS A 95 17.87 4.07 -0.23
N GLY A 96 18.49 4.04 0.94
CA GLY A 96 19.70 3.28 1.23
C GLY A 96 19.48 1.82 1.64
N GLU A 97 18.25 1.32 1.65
CA GLU A 97 17.93 -0.06 2.07
C GLU A 97 17.46 -0.90 0.89
N SER A 98 17.97 -2.13 0.79
CA SER A 98 17.68 -3.07 -0.30
C SER A 98 17.31 -4.44 0.24
N HIS A 99 16.32 -5.07 -0.39
CA HIS A 99 15.78 -6.39 -0.13
C HIS A 99 15.39 -7.00 -1.49
N ALA A 100 16.30 -7.76 -2.09
CA ALA A 100 16.16 -8.21 -3.48
C ALA A 100 15.37 -9.52 -3.55
N PHE A 101 14.53 -9.72 -4.57
CA PHE A 101 13.91 -11.04 -4.74
C PHE A 101 14.98 -12.08 -5.17
N PRO A 102 14.98 -13.33 -4.65
CA PRO A 102 14.00 -13.97 -3.77
C PRO A 102 14.42 -14.04 -2.29
N GLU A 103 15.07 -13.00 -1.76
CA GLU A 103 15.39 -12.93 -0.33
C GLU A 103 14.10 -13.01 0.52
N PRO A 104 14.19 -13.52 1.76
CA PRO A 104 13.01 -13.67 2.61
C PRO A 104 12.45 -12.33 3.07
N ASP A 105 13.28 -11.29 3.16
CA ASP A 105 12.85 -9.94 3.50
C ASP A 105 12.45 -9.22 2.21
N PHE A 106 11.35 -8.46 2.24
CA PHE A 106 10.81 -7.75 1.08
C PHE A 106 9.96 -6.55 1.51
N PHE A 107 9.77 -5.58 0.61
CA PHE A 107 8.86 -4.45 0.87
C PHE A 107 7.41 -4.85 0.60
N GLU A 108 6.61 -5.06 1.64
CA GLU A 108 5.17 -5.28 1.54
C GLU A 108 4.44 -3.96 1.30
N LEU A 109 3.56 -3.94 0.29
CA LEU A 109 2.68 -2.81 -0.01
C LEU A 109 1.34 -2.95 0.71
N ARG A 110 0.96 -1.90 1.45
CA ARG A 110 -0.39 -1.73 1.98
C ARG A 110 -1.01 -0.41 1.55
N VAL A 111 -2.33 -0.45 1.34
CA VAL A 111 -3.17 0.73 1.16
C VAL A 111 -4.30 0.68 2.19
N ASN A 112 -4.47 1.77 2.95
CA ASN A 112 -5.46 1.90 4.01
C ASN A 112 -5.41 0.72 5.00
N ASN A 113 -4.19 0.37 5.43
CA ASN A 113 -3.84 -0.75 6.32
C ASN A 113 -4.07 -2.17 5.76
N ARG A 114 -4.49 -2.31 4.49
CA ARG A 114 -4.73 -3.62 3.85
C ARG A 114 -3.57 -3.99 2.93
N ALA A 115 -3.06 -5.21 3.08
CA ALA A 115 -2.08 -5.78 2.16
C ALA A 115 -2.64 -5.84 0.73
N GLN A 116 -1.80 -5.53 -0.24
CA GLN A 116 -2.15 -5.57 -1.65
C GLN A 116 -1.68 -6.88 -2.28
N SER A 117 -2.54 -7.49 -3.11
CA SER A 117 -2.20 -8.70 -3.86
C SER A 117 -1.57 -8.40 -5.23
N VAL A 118 -1.44 -7.12 -5.58
CA VAL A 118 -0.80 -6.65 -6.80
C VAL A 118 0.34 -5.71 -6.44
N GLY A 119 1.37 -5.67 -7.30
CA GLY A 119 2.54 -4.81 -7.10
C GLY A 119 2.22 -3.32 -7.20
N VAL A 120 3.20 -2.47 -6.91
CA VAL A 120 3.07 -1.01 -6.87
C VAL A 120 2.52 -0.38 -8.15
N CYS A 121 2.68 -1.04 -9.30
CA CYS A 121 2.20 -0.57 -10.60
C CYS A 121 0.73 -0.87 -10.85
N GLY A 122 0.16 -1.89 -10.19
CA GLY A 122 -1.23 -2.30 -10.35
C GLY A 122 -2.20 -1.61 -9.40
N VAL A 123 -1.69 -0.89 -8.39
CA VAL A 123 -2.51 -0.19 -7.39
C VAL A 123 -2.71 1.26 -7.78
N GLU A 124 -3.85 1.59 -8.38
CA GLU A 124 -4.26 2.96 -8.70
C GLU A 124 -4.83 3.68 -7.47
N LEU A 125 -4.18 4.75 -7.04
CA LEU A 125 -4.52 5.43 -5.80
C LEU A 125 -5.70 6.39 -5.95
N GLN A 126 -6.48 6.49 -4.87
CA GLN A 126 -7.63 7.37 -4.75
C GLN A 126 -7.37 8.50 -3.76
N GLU A 127 -8.20 9.54 -3.81
CA GLU A 127 -8.13 10.67 -2.88
C GLU A 127 -8.21 10.20 -1.42
N GLY A 128 -7.24 10.59 -0.61
CA GLY A 128 -7.18 10.31 0.82
C GLY A 128 -6.47 9.01 1.21
N ASP A 129 -6.06 8.19 0.22
CA ASP A 129 -5.38 6.91 0.48
C ASP A 129 -4.12 7.07 1.34
N ASP A 130 -3.88 6.05 2.15
CA ASP A 130 -2.69 5.91 3.01
C ASP A 130 -1.87 4.71 2.57
N VAL A 131 -0.71 4.98 2.00
CA VAL A 131 0.20 3.97 1.46
C VAL A 131 1.33 3.72 2.46
N LEU A 132 1.53 2.45 2.79
CA LEU A 132 2.65 1.99 3.59
C LEU A 132 3.44 0.96 2.79
N LEU A 133 4.74 1.20 2.63
CA LEU A 133 5.69 0.15 2.32
C LEU A 133 6.50 -0.15 3.58
N PHE A 134 6.66 -1.42 3.93
CA PHE A 134 7.49 -1.80 5.06
C PHE A 134 8.19 -3.13 4.81
N VAL A 135 9.30 -3.37 5.49
CA VAL A 135 9.99 -4.65 5.40
C VAL A 135 9.17 -5.72 6.10
N ALA A 136 8.59 -6.61 5.32
CA ALA A 136 8.01 -7.87 5.77
C ALA A 136 9.02 -9.00 5.55
N ARG A 137 8.71 -10.17 6.11
CA ARG A 137 9.53 -11.37 6.00
C ARG A 137 8.68 -12.60 5.69
N CYS A 138 9.12 -13.41 4.74
CA CYS A 138 8.53 -14.69 4.39
C CYS A 138 9.63 -15.74 4.14
N GLU A 139 9.78 -16.65 5.10
CA GLU A 139 10.58 -17.86 4.95
C GLU A 139 9.73 -18.89 4.21
N VAL A 140 9.85 -18.87 2.88
CA VAL A 140 9.02 -19.69 1.98
C VAL A 140 9.26 -21.18 2.21
N GLY A 141 8.18 -21.91 2.46
CA GLY A 141 8.20 -23.36 2.62
C GLY A 141 8.44 -24.13 1.31
N PRO A 142 8.71 -25.45 1.40
CA PRO A 142 8.90 -26.27 0.21
C PRO A 142 7.60 -26.41 -0.59
N ALA A 143 7.72 -26.82 -1.85
CA ALA A 143 6.56 -27.19 -2.65
C ALA A 143 5.70 -28.26 -1.92
N PRO A 144 4.37 -28.27 -2.09
CA PRO A 144 3.62 -27.48 -3.07
C PRO A 144 2.99 -26.17 -2.55
N ASP A 145 3.03 -25.90 -1.24
CA ASP A 145 2.26 -24.80 -0.64
C ASP A 145 2.96 -23.45 -0.69
N PHE A 146 4.30 -23.43 -0.69
CA PHE A 146 5.13 -22.22 -0.71
C PHE A 146 4.69 -21.18 0.34
N ALA A 147 4.11 -21.65 1.45
CA ALA A 147 3.59 -20.79 2.50
C ALA A 147 4.74 -20.20 3.35
N CYS A 148 4.55 -18.99 3.87
CA CYS A 148 5.50 -18.40 4.82
C CYS A 148 5.49 -19.21 6.12
N GLN A 149 6.67 -19.66 6.56
CA GLN A 149 6.81 -20.48 7.76
C GLN A 149 7.03 -19.66 9.05
N ASN A 150 7.39 -18.40 8.92
CA ASN A 150 7.54 -17.46 10.04
C ASN A 150 6.22 -16.71 10.32
N PRO A 151 6.01 -16.23 11.56
CA PRO A 151 4.94 -15.29 11.85
C PRO A 151 5.04 -14.03 10.98
N PRO A 152 3.91 -13.43 10.56
CA PRO A 152 3.93 -12.23 9.74
C PRO A 152 4.44 -11.02 10.53
N VAL A 153 5.11 -10.12 9.85
CA VAL A 153 5.39 -8.78 10.38
C VAL A 153 4.11 -7.96 10.23
N LEU A 154 3.53 -7.51 11.35
CA LEU A 154 2.31 -6.70 11.35
C LEU A 154 2.64 -5.24 11.71
N PRO A 155 2.22 -4.25 10.90
CA PRO A 155 2.48 -2.86 11.20
C PRO A 155 1.64 -2.40 12.40
N LEU A 156 2.27 -1.59 13.26
CA LEU A 156 1.58 -0.92 14.37
C LEU A 156 0.87 0.36 13.88
N GLY A 157 -0.41 0.47 14.21
CA GLY A 157 -1.22 1.67 14.09
C GLY A 157 -1.24 2.45 15.39
N LEU A 158 -1.11 3.78 15.29
CA LEU A 158 -1.23 4.69 16.42
C LEU A 158 -2.41 5.63 16.20
N SER A 159 -3.35 5.67 17.15
CA SER A 159 -4.45 6.63 17.18
C SER A 159 -4.26 7.57 18.36
N VAL A 160 -4.14 8.86 18.06
CA VAL A 160 -3.99 9.94 19.04
C VAL A 160 -5.07 11.00 18.81
N PRO A 161 -5.50 11.73 19.84
CA PRO A 161 -6.33 12.92 19.64
C PRO A 161 -5.62 13.93 18.73
N ALA A 162 -6.36 14.52 17.80
CA ALA A 162 -5.82 15.53 16.87
C ALA A 162 -5.28 16.78 17.60
N THR A 163 -5.85 17.10 18.76
CA THR A 163 -5.44 18.20 19.62
C THR A 163 -5.49 17.75 21.07
N VAL A 164 -4.46 18.11 21.84
CA VAL A 164 -4.36 17.85 23.28
C VAL A 164 -4.11 19.16 24.01
N ARG A 165 -4.47 19.23 25.29
CA ARG A 165 -4.19 20.41 26.13
C ARG A 165 -2.92 20.18 26.93
N PRO A 166 -1.99 21.15 27.01
CA PRO A 166 -0.81 21.02 27.85
C PRO A 166 -1.18 20.65 29.30
N GLY A 167 -0.47 19.67 29.87
CA GLY A 167 -0.68 19.20 31.23
C GLY A 167 -1.93 18.34 31.46
N VAL A 168 -2.73 18.06 30.42
CA VAL A 168 -3.91 17.19 30.51
C VAL A 168 -3.56 15.82 29.94
N PRO A 169 -3.68 14.73 30.74
CA PRO A 169 -3.52 13.38 30.24
C PRO A 169 -4.51 13.07 29.12
N PHE A 170 -4.07 12.27 28.15
CA PHE A 170 -4.91 11.79 27.06
C PHE A 170 -4.53 10.35 26.72
N ASN A 171 -5.49 9.62 26.16
CA ASN A 171 -5.27 8.23 25.79
C ASN A 171 -4.61 8.13 24.42
N VAL A 172 -3.71 7.18 24.29
CA VAL A 172 -3.17 6.75 23.00
C VAL A 172 -3.53 5.30 22.76
N THR A 173 -4.09 5.00 21.60
CA THR A 173 -4.43 3.62 21.22
C THR A 173 -3.39 3.08 20.25
N VAL A 174 -2.84 1.90 20.56
CA VAL A 174 -1.98 1.12 19.67
C VAL A 174 -2.71 -0.15 19.24
N VAL A 175 -2.72 -0.37 17.93
CA VAL A 175 -3.22 -1.59 17.30
C VAL A 175 -2.16 -2.18 16.39
N GLU A 176 -2.27 -3.44 16.06
CA GLU A 176 -1.61 -4.07 14.91
C GLU A 176 -2.67 -4.31 13.82
N TYR A 177 -2.27 -4.30 12.55
CA TYR A 177 -3.19 -4.58 11.44
C TYR A 177 -2.85 -5.91 10.79
N ALA A 178 -3.82 -6.84 10.77
CA ALA A 178 -3.73 -8.06 9.98
C ALA A 178 -3.68 -7.74 8.47
N GLY A 179 -3.40 -8.74 7.62
CA GLY A 179 -3.27 -8.53 6.17
C GLY A 179 -4.54 -7.97 5.51
N ASP A 180 -5.71 -8.30 6.05
CA ASP A 180 -6.99 -7.74 5.60
C ASP A 180 -7.27 -6.33 6.18
N GLY A 181 -6.35 -5.77 6.96
CA GLY A 181 -6.50 -4.47 7.63
C GLY A 181 -7.39 -4.49 8.88
N THR A 182 -7.78 -5.67 9.39
CA THR A 182 -8.48 -5.77 10.67
C THR A 182 -7.53 -5.38 11.81
N PRO A 183 -7.89 -4.41 12.67
CA PRO A 183 -7.08 -4.02 13.81
C PRO A 183 -7.27 -4.93 15.03
N SER A 184 -6.19 -5.26 15.73
CA SER A 184 -6.21 -5.87 17.08
C SER A 184 -5.44 -5.00 18.09
N PRO A 185 -5.92 -4.86 19.34
CA PRO A 185 -5.22 -4.08 20.36
C PRO A 185 -3.89 -4.73 20.73
N VAL A 186 -2.86 -3.91 20.89
CA VAL A 186 -1.51 -4.38 21.27
C VAL A 186 -1.25 -4.04 22.73
N ALA A 187 -1.09 -5.06 23.58
CA ALA A 187 -0.72 -4.88 24.97
C ALA A 187 0.80 -4.78 25.15
N GLY A 188 1.26 -3.92 26.07
CA GLY A 188 2.67 -3.74 26.38
C GLY A 188 3.47 -2.93 25.36
N ALA A 189 2.83 -2.35 24.34
CA ALA A 189 3.49 -1.42 23.43
C ALA A 189 3.93 -0.18 24.19
N THR A 190 5.17 0.27 23.96
CA THR A 190 5.66 1.52 24.54
C THR A 190 5.28 2.69 23.66
N VAL A 191 4.54 3.64 24.20
CA VAL A 191 4.23 4.92 23.59
C VAL A 191 5.10 5.98 24.27
N ALA A 192 5.89 6.69 23.48
CA ALA A 192 6.77 7.75 23.98
C ALA A 192 6.58 9.06 23.18
N GLY A 193 6.68 10.19 23.87
CA GLY A 193 6.57 11.52 23.27
C GLY A 193 7.00 12.62 24.24
N GLY A 194 7.89 13.51 23.80
CA GLY A 194 8.54 14.47 24.70
C GLY A 194 9.30 13.74 25.81
N ASP A 195 9.08 14.14 27.06
CA ASP A 195 9.69 13.52 28.25
C ASP A 195 8.82 12.40 28.88
N ALA A 196 7.72 12.01 28.22
CA ALA A 196 6.78 11.01 28.74
C ALA A 196 6.86 9.68 27.98
N ALA A 197 6.70 8.58 28.72
CA ALA A 197 6.51 7.24 28.17
C ALA A 197 5.47 6.47 28.98
N ALA A 198 4.65 5.68 28.30
CA ALA A 198 3.63 4.80 28.88
C ALA A 198 3.56 3.49 28.10
N SER A 199 3.10 2.43 28.77
CA SER A 199 2.86 1.13 28.12
C SER A 199 1.37 0.87 27.98
N THR A 200 0.96 0.31 26.85
CA THR A 200 -0.45 0.01 26.60
C THR A 200 -0.95 -1.13 27.48
N ASN A 201 -2.19 -1.01 27.94
CA ASN A 201 -2.92 -2.08 28.63
C ASN A 201 -3.47 -3.15 27.66
N SER A 202 -4.25 -4.12 28.17
CA SER A 202 -4.85 -5.19 27.37
C SER A 202 -5.81 -4.72 26.28
N SER A 203 -6.30 -3.49 26.35
CA SER A 203 -7.15 -2.86 25.35
C SER A 203 -6.35 -2.02 24.35
N GLY A 204 -5.02 -2.07 24.40
CA GLY A 204 -4.14 -1.29 23.53
C GLY A 204 -4.05 0.19 23.90
N VAL A 205 -4.47 0.59 25.11
CA VAL A 205 -4.50 1.99 25.52
C VAL A 205 -3.35 2.30 26.49
N ALA A 206 -2.55 3.31 26.15
CA ALA A 206 -1.54 3.93 27.01
C ALA A 206 -2.04 5.26 27.58
#